data_AF-A0A554ILS7-F1
#
_entry.id   AF-A0A554ILS7-F1
#
_cell.length_a   1.000
_cell.length_b   1.000
_cell.length_c   1.000
_cell.angle_alpha   90.00
_cell.angle_beta   90.00
_cell.angle_gamma   90.00
#
_symmetry.space_group_name_H-M   'P 1'
#
loop_
_entity.id
_entity.type
_entity.pdbx_description
1 polymer ?
#
loop_
_entity_poly.entity_id
_entity_poly.type
_entity_poly.pdbx_seq_one_letter_code
_entity_poly.pdbx_strand_id
1 'polypeptide(L)'
;MDRFLRMSTSPHTTTAWTIVGVAIIAGGYFLFSSTPLVPPAEGVVTTPPAVSKKQLLGEETLGDREALAVGGHKERILERIASPRPLTNEEKGAIGSIMLTQAHLYNFSGAEREAIFAALQNE
;
A
#
# COMPACT_ATOMS: atom_id res chain seq x y z
N MET A 1 45.05 11.58 -42.11
CA MET A 1 45.85 10.50 -41.51
C MET A 1 45.47 10.47 -40.04
N ASP A 2 44.39 9.74 -39.72
CA ASP A 2 44.41 8.38 -39.13
C ASP A 2 44.52 8.47 -37.61
N ARG A 3 43.41 8.38 -36.87
CA ARG A 3 42.65 7.17 -36.46
C ARG A 3 43.41 6.26 -35.48
N PHE A 4 42.69 5.91 -34.41
CA PHE A 4 42.93 4.86 -33.41
C PHE A 4 44.03 5.19 -32.38
N LEU A 5 43.78 5.13 -31.08
CA LEU A 5 43.24 3.97 -30.37
C LEU A 5 42.30 4.35 -29.22
N ARG A 6 41.10 3.77 -29.28
CA ARG A 6 40.29 3.42 -28.11
C ARG A 6 40.98 2.29 -27.33
N MET A 7 40.99 2.38 -26.01
CA MET A 7 40.95 1.26 -25.05
C MET A 7 40.27 1.84 -23.81
N SER A 8 38.97 1.65 -23.57
CA SER A 8 38.26 0.41 -23.19
C SER A 8 38.82 -0.22 -21.92
N THR A 9 38.39 0.29 -20.77
CA THR A 9 38.32 -0.48 -19.52
C THR A 9 36.92 -0.35 -18.94
N SER A 10 36.23 -1.49 -18.94
CA SER A 10 34.87 -1.72 -18.41
C SER A 10 34.71 -1.20 -16.98
N PRO A 11 33.57 -0.58 -16.64
CA PRO A 11 33.20 -0.37 -15.26
C PRO A 11 32.69 -1.69 -14.65
N HIS A 12 33.35 -2.13 -13.58
CA HIS A 12 32.88 -3.15 -12.65
C HIS A 12 31.58 -2.64 -12.01
N THR A 13 30.43 -3.18 -12.45
CA THR A 13 29.13 -2.97 -11.81
C THR A 13 29.11 -3.76 -10.52
N THR A 14 29.16 -3.10 -9.36
CA THR A 14 28.89 -3.78 -8.09
C THR A 14 28.24 -2.81 -7.11
N THR A 15 27.06 -3.20 -6.62
CA THR A 15 26.36 -2.69 -5.42
C THR A 15 25.91 -1.22 -5.42
N ALA A 16 24.85 -0.92 -6.18
CA ALA A 16 24.07 0.32 -6.02
C ALA A 16 22.55 0.08 -5.85
N TRP A 17 22.15 -1.10 -5.35
CA TRP A 17 20.72 -1.45 -5.21
C TRP A 17 20.21 -1.52 -3.77
N THR A 18 21.08 -1.45 -2.76
CA THR A 18 20.67 -1.74 -1.38
C THR A 18 20.25 -0.52 -0.55
N ILE A 19 20.41 0.71 -1.07
CA ILE A 19 20.13 1.94 -0.29
C ILE A 19 18.71 2.48 -0.52
N VAL A 20 17.99 2.04 -1.57
CA VAL A 20 16.64 2.53 -1.87
C VAL A 20 15.57 1.94 -0.93
N GLY A 21 15.81 0.77 -0.34
CA GLY A 21 14.80 0.07 0.49
C GLY A 21 14.52 0.71 1.86
N VAL A 22 15.48 1.46 2.42
CA VAL A 22 15.34 2.02 3.79
C VAL A 22 14.82 3.46 3.78
N ALA A 23 15.05 4.21 2.69
CA ALA A 23 14.56 5.58 2.54
C ALA A 23 13.04 5.68 2.34
N ILE A 24 12.36 4.62 1.86
CA ILE A 24 10.89 4.65 1.69
C ILE A 24 10.17 4.58 3.05
N ILE A 25 10.72 3.83 4.01
CA ILE A 25 10.08 3.68 5.33
C ILE A 25 10.21 4.98 6.16
N ALA A 26 11.32 5.71 6.03
CA ALA A 26 11.52 6.99 6.72
C ALA A 26 10.98 8.20 5.93
N GLY A 27 11.13 8.21 4.60
CA GLY A 27 10.66 9.29 3.72
C GLY A 27 9.13 9.34 3.59
N GLY A 28 8.45 8.19 3.73
CA GLY A 28 6.99 8.13 3.79
C GLY A 28 6.38 8.85 5.00
N TYR A 29 7.16 9.04 6.07
CA TYR A 29 6.68 9.70 7.29
C TYR A 29 6.66 11.24 7.16
N PHE A 30 7.54 11.83 6.33
CA PHE A 30 7.74 13.29 6.31
C PHE A 30 6.99 14.02 5.19
N LEU A 31 6.53 13.32 4.13
CA LEU A 31 5.69 13.92 3.09
C LEU A 31 4.18 13.94 3.43
N PHE A 32 3.80 13.45 4.61
CA PHE A 32 2.40 13.28 5.05
C PHE A 32 1.77 14.52 5.72
N SER A 33 2.40 15.70 5.61
CA SER A 33 1.91 16.95 6.23
C SER A 33 1.42 18.01 5.23
N SER A 34 1.13 17.64 3.97
CA SER A 34 0.58 18.60 3.00
C SER A 34 -0.47 17.95 2.11
N THR A 35 -1.73 18.02 2.52
CA THR A 35 -2.87 17.78 1.63
C THR A 35 -2.94 18.86 0.56
N PRO A 36 -3.25 18.48 -0.68
CA PRO A 36 -4.23 19.25 -1.45
C PRO A 36 -5.36 18.37 -2.01
N LEU A 37 -6.54 18.99 -2.10
CA LEU A 37 -7.78 18.48 -2.67
C LEU A 37 -7.58 18.01 -4.12
N VAL A 38 -7.71 16.70 -4.38
CA VAL A 38 -7.67 16.08 -5.73
C VAL A 38 -8.76 14.98 -5.75
N PRO A 39 -9.58 14.83 -6.83
CA PRO A 39 -10.64 13.80 -6.94
C PRO A 39 -10.09 12.40 -6.66
N PRO A 40 -10.90 11.39 -6.28
CA PRO A 40 -10.43 10.12 -5.72
C PRO A 40 -9.54 9.40 -6.72
N ALA A 41 -8.25 9.70 -6.62
CA ALA A 41 -7.20 9.12 -7.41
C ALA A 41 -7.13 7.64 -7.05
N GLU A 42 -6.64 6.83 -7.97
CA GLU A 42 -6.48 5.38 -7.87
C GLU A 42 -5.61 4.90 -6.68
N GLY A 43 -5.28 5.77 -5.71
CA GLY A 43 -4.55 5.49 -4.47
C GLY A 43 -5.33 5.63 -3.15
N VAL A 44 -6.64 5.87 -3.17
CA VAL A 44 -7.40 6.03 -1.90
C VAL A 44 -7.57 4.70 -1.15
N VAL A 45 -7.63 3.57 -1.87
CA VAL A 45 -7.68 2.22 -1.27
C VAL A 45 -6.29 1.71 -0.89
N THR A 46 -5.24 2.21 -1.55
CA THR A 46 -3.87 1.75 -1.29
C THR A 46 -3.25 2.33 -0.02
N THR A 47 -3.91 3.32 0.60
CA THR A 47 -3.42 4.00 1.80
C THR A 47 -4.25 3.62 3.03
N PRO A 48 -3.84 2.61 3.81
CA PRO A 48 -4.50 2.27 5.06
C PRO A 48 -4.37 3.40 6.09
N PRO A 49 -5.31 3.53 7.03
CA PRO A 49 -5.21 4.49 8.12
C PRO A 49 -4.01 4.17 9.02
N ALA A 50 -3.40 5.21 9.58
CA ALA A 50 -2.29 5.04 10.51
C ALA A 50 -2.81 4.41 11.81
N VAL A 51 -2.30 3.23 12.15
CA VAL A 51 -2.59 2.49 13.37
C VAL A 51 -1.28 2.15 14.09
N SER A 52 -1.31 2.17 15.42
CA SER A 52 -0.14 1.91 16.24
C SER A 52 0.23 0.42 16.21
N LYS A 53 1.50 0.11 16.51
CA LYS A 53 1.95 -1.28 16.63
C LYS A 53 1.18 -2.03 17.73
N LYS A 54 0.86 -1.35 18.84
CA LYS A 54 0.09 -1.94 19.95
C LYS A 54 -1.33 -2.28 19.51
N GLN A 55 -1.95 -1.44 18.69
CA GLN A 55 -3.25 -1.69 18.11
C GLN A 55 -3.22 -2.90 17.15
N LEU A 56 -2.21 -2.99 16.29
CA LEU A 56 -2.02 -4.13 15.39
C LEU A 56 -1.76 -5.47 16.12
N LEU A 57 -1.22 -5.42 17.33
CA LEU A 57 -1.00 -6.59 18.18
C LEU A 57 -2.21 -6.91 19.08
N GLY A 58 -3.26 -6.08 19.05
CA GLY A 58 -4.41 -6.21 19.96
C GLY A 58 -4.11 -5.86 21.41
N GLU A 59 -2.95 -5.25 21.70
CA GLU A 59 -2.57 -4.76 23.03
C GLU A 59 -3.31 -3.47 23.41
N GLU A 60 -3.87 -2.77 22.41
CA GLU A 60 -4.58 -1.51 22.55
C GLU A 60 -5.79 -1.47 21.61
N THR A 61 -6.92 -0.97 22.09
CA THR A 61 -8.11 -0.77 21.25
C THR A 61 -7.95 0.47 20.36
N LEU A 62 -8.65 0.49 19.22
CA LEU A 62 -8.75 1.71 18.41
C LEU A 62 -9.46 2.81 19.21
N GLY A 63 -8.94 4.04 19.17
CA GLY A 63 -9.68 5.21 19.63
C GLY A 63 -10.77 5.59 18.62
N ASP A 64 -11.65 6.52 18.99
CA ASP A 64 -12.79 6.91 18.16
C ASP A 64 -12.37 7.42 16.77
N ARG A 65 -11.25 8.15 16.70
CA ARG A 65 -10.71 8.69 15.44
C ARG A 65 -10.17 7.58 14.55
N GLU A 66 -9.41 6.65 15.12
CA GLU A 66 -8.82 5.54 14.38
C GLU A 66 -9.91 4.57 13.91
N ALA A 67 -10.90 4.29 14.76
CA ALA A 67 -12.05 3.45 14.44
C ALA A 67 -12.86 4.05 13.27
N LEU A 68 -13.10 5.37 13.29
CA LEU A 68 -13.76 6.07 12.19
C LEU A 68 -12.95 5.98 10.89
N ALA A 69 -11.63 6.15 10.97
CA ALA A 69 -10.74 6.07 9.81
C ALA A 69 -10.69 4.65 9.21
N VAL A 70 -10.64 3.62 10.06
CA VAL A 70 -10.70 2.21 9.67
C VAL A 70 -12.06 1.86 9.05
N GLY A 71 -13.16 2.30 9.66
CA GLY A 71 -14.51 2.12 9.12
C GLY A 71 -14.68 2.77 7.74
N GLY A 72 -14.27 4.04 7.59
CA GLY A 72 -14.33 4.70 6.30
C GLY A 72 -13.41 4.07 5.25
N HIS A 73 -12.25 3.54 5.65
CA HIS A 73 -11.37 2.81 4.72
C HIS A 73 -11.97 1.45 4.32
N LYS A 74 -12.62 0.75 5.26
CA LYS A 74 -13.36 -0.49 4.99
C LYS A 74 -14.40 -0.28 3.89
N GLU A 75 -15.24 0.74 4.03
CA GLU A 75 -16.28 1.06 3.05
C GLU A 75 -15.69 1.30 1.66
N ARG A 76 -14.58 2.04 1.58
CA ARG A 76 -13.88 2.28 0.29
C ARG A 76 -13.33 1.01 -0.34
N ILE A 77 -12.81 0.06 0.45
CA ILE A 77 -12.40 -1.25 -0.06
C ILE A 77 -13.63 -1.97 -0.66
N LEU A 78 -14.73 -2.00 0.08
CA LEU A 78 -15.96 -2.68 -0.35
C LEU A 78 -16.57 -2.06 -1.61
N GLU A 79 -16.61 -0.73 -1.70
CA GLU A 79 -17.03 -0.01 -2.90
C GLU A 79 -16.12 -0.32 -4.08
N ARG A 80 -14.80 -0.41 -3.85
CA ARG A 80 -13.83 -0.65 -4.91
C ARG A 80 -13.93 -2.06 -5.48
N ILE A 81 -14.13 -3.08 -4.65
CA ILE A 81 -14.32 -4.47 -5.11
C ILE A 81 -15.69 -4.70 -5.74
N ALA A 82 -16.71 -3.91 -5.36
CA ALA A 82 -18.03 -3.94 -5.98
C ALA A 82 -18.07 -3.19 -7.33
N SER A 83 -17.02 -2.42 -7.64
CA SER A 83 -16.90 -1.71 -8.91
C SER A 83 -16.74 -2.68 -10.08
N PRO A 84 -17.35 -2.41 -11.25
CA PRO A 84 -17.17 -3.23 -12.45
C PRO A 84 -15.75 -3.15 -13.03
N ARG A 85 -14.90 -2.23 -12.55
CA ARG A 85 -13.50 -2.14 -12.96
C ARG A 85 -12.65 -3.17 -12.22
N PRO A 86 -11.83 -3.98 -12.90
CA PRO A 86 -10.87 -4.87 -12.24
C PRO A 86 -9.95 -4.09 -11.30
N LEU A 87 -9.53 -4.72 -10.20
CA LEU A 87 -8.52 -4.15 -9.29
C LEU A 87 -7.16 -4.07 -9.99
N THR A 88 -6.43 -2.97 -9.83
CA THR A 88 -5.04 -2.89 -10.27
C THR A 88 -4.14 -3.77 -9.39
N ASN A 89 -2.92 -4.05 -9.84
CA ASN A 89 -1.97 -4.85 -9.05
C ASN A 89 -1.61 -4.16 -7.72
N GLU A 90 -1.54 -2.83 -7.71
CA GLU A 90 -1.29 -2.01 -6.53
C GLU A 90 -2.45 -2.11 -5.53
N GLU A 91 -3.69 -2.04 -6.02
CA GLU A 91 -4.89 -2.19 -5.19
C GLU A 91 -4.99 -3.62 -4.61
N LYS A 92 -4.74 -4.64 -5.43
CA LYS A 92 -4.69 -6.04 -4.98
C LYS A 92 -3.62 -6.24 -3.90
N GLY A 93 -2.43 -5.68 -4.10
CA GLY A 93 -1.32 -5.74 -3.14
C GLY A 93 -1.68 -5.07 -1.81
N ALA A 94 -2.27 -3.87 -1.85
CA ALA A 94 -2.68 -3.14 -0.66
C ALA A 94 -3.81 -3.85 0.11
N ILE A 95 -4.88 -4.26 -0.57
CA ILE A 95 -6.00 -4.98 0.03
C ILE A 95 -5.52 -6.32 0.59
N GLY A 96 -4.68 -7.05 -0.15
CA GLY A 96 -4.08 -8.31 0.31
C GLY A 96 -3.24 -8.13 1.58
N SER A 97 -2.42 -7.07 1.64
CA SER A 97 -1.63 -6.73 2.82
C SER A 97 -2.52 -6.41 4.04
N ILE A 98 -3.60 -5.64 3.85
CA ILE A 98 -4.59 -5.35 4.89
C ILE A 98 -5.24 -6.64 5.38
N MET A 99 -5.66 -7.52 4.47
CA MET A 99 -6.28 -8.80 4.81
C MET A 99 -5.34 -9.73 5.59
N LEU A 100 -4.03 -9.66 5.32
CA LEU A 100 -3.03 -10.47 6.01
C LEU A 100 -2.65 -9.91 7.39
N THR A 101 -2.49 -8.59 7.50
CA THR A 101 -1.85 -7.96 8.66
C THR A 101 -2.80 -7.18 9.56
N GLN A 102 -3.93 -6.69 9.02
CA GLN A 102 -4.83 -5.75 9.72
C GLN A 102 -6.30 -6.19 9.72
N ALA A 103 -6.66 -7.33 9.13
CA ALA A 103 -8.06 -7.75 8.99
C ALA A 103 -8.86 -7.76 10.30
N HIS A 104 -8.19 -8.03 11.42
CA HIS A 104 -8.79 -8.01 12.75
C HIS A 104 -9.25 -6.61 13.20
N LEU A 105 -8.62 -5.54 12.71
CA LEU A 105 -9.03 -4.16 12.99
C LEU A 105 -10.27 -3.75 12.19
N TYR A 106 -10.40 -4.29 10.99
CA TYR A 106 -11.46 -3.91 10.04
C TYR A 106 -12.79 -4.60 10.30
N ASN A 107 -12.81 -5.66 11.12
CA ASN A 107 -14.02 -6.41 11.45
C ASN A 107 -14.86 -6.75 10.21
N PHE A 108 -14.21 -7.25 9.15
CA PHE A 108 -14.92 -7.75 7.97
C PHE A 108 -15.80 -8.95 8.35
N SER A 109 -17.05 -8.92 7.91
CA SER A 109 -17.98 -10.05 7.99
C SER A 109 -17.54 -11.20 7.08
N GLY A 110 -18.09 -12.40 7.27
CA GLY A 110 -17.76 -13.55 6.41
C GLY A 110 -17.98 -13.26 4.93
N ALA A 111 -19.15 -12.71 4.58
CA ALA A 111 -19.49 -12.35 3.20
C ALA A 111 -18.57 -11.27 2.62
N GLU A 112 -18.18 -10.27 3.41
CA GLU A 112 -17.23 -9.25 2.97
C GLU A 112 -15.85 -9.84 2.68
N ARG A 113 -15.37 -10.77 3.53
CA ARG A 113 -14.08 -11.45 3.30
C ARG A 113 -14.11 -12.28 2.04
N GLU A 114 -15.19 -13.04 1.82
CA GLU A 114 -15.37 -13.84 0.61
C GLU A 114 -15.37 -12.96 -0.64
N ALA A 115 -16.09 -11.84 -0.63
CA ALA A 115 -16.10 -10.88 -1.73
C ALA A 115 -14.71 -10.29 -2.00
N ILE A 116 -13.95 -9.94 -0.95
CA ILE A 116 -12.58 -9.44 -1.07
C ILE A 116 -11.68 -10.51 -1.69
N PHE A 117 -11.73 -11.75 -1.20
CA PHE A 117 -10.89 -12.82 -1.75
C PHE A 117 -11.24 -13.15 -3.20
N ALA A 118 -12.52 -13.15 -3.57
CA ALA A 118 -12.95 -13.32 -4.95
C ALA A 118 -12.41 -12.19 -5.85
N ALA A 119 -12.48 -10.94 -5.39
CA ALA A 119 -11.94 -9.79 -6.13
C ALA A 119 -10.41 -9.84 -6.30
N LEU A 120 -9.69 -10.41 -5.32
CA LEU A 120 -8.24 -10.61 -5.41
C LEU A 120 -7.84 -11.71 -6.41
N GLN A 121 -8.68 -12.73 -6.59
CA GLN A 121 -8.42 -13.88 -7.47
C GLN A 121 -8.79 -13.63 -8.93
N ASN A 122 -9.74 -12.74 -9.22
CA ASN A 122 -10.15 -12.44 -10.59
C ASN A 122 -9.04 -11.69 -11.34
N GLU A 123 -8.49 -12.33 -12.38
CA GLU A 123 -7.57 -11.76 -13.39
C GLU A 123 -8.32 -11.28 -14.63
#